data_AF-A0A1J0WIR3-F1
#
_entry.id   AF-A0A1J0WIR3-F1
#
_cell.length_a   1.000
_cell.length_b   1.000
_cell.length_c   1.000
_cell.angle_alpha   90.00
_cell.angle_beta   90.00
_cell.angle_gamma   90.00
#
_symmetry.space_group_name_H-M   'P 1'
#
loop_
_entity.id
_entity.type
_entity.pdbx_description
1 polymer ?
#
loop_
_entity_poly.entity_id
_entity_poly.type
_entity_poly.pdbx_seq_one_letter_code
_entity_poly.pdbx_strand_id
1 'polypeptide(L)'
;MEKEVFAERLAQSMAGSAESILRYAEKPPGRGVTAQRRALADWLATFDAEGRERLLQLVGEGVHAGVFGTLCVLDHVRAVEDAEERGTFTLSHTSPAGETVVLNPDSGEMLHDLYNHFSRQSAT
;
A
#
# COMPACT_ATOMS: atom_id res chain seq x y z
N MET A 1 10.70 -15.94 6.21
CA MET A 1 11.07 -14.62 5.71
C MET A 1 11.15 -13.73 6.92
N GLU A 2 12.25 -12.99 7.06
CA GLU A 2 12.45 -12.07 8.20
C GLU A 2 11.63 -10.79 8.02
N LYS A 3 11.37 -10.10 9.13
CA LYS A 3 10.53 -8.89 9.22
C LYS A 3 11.02 -7.76 8.31
N GLU A 4 12.30 -7.44 8.36
CA GLU A 4 12.91 -6.35 7.60
C GLU A 4 12.84 -6.65 6.09
N VAL A 5 13.12 -7.90 5.72
CA VAL A 5 12.98 -8.38 4.33
C VAL A 5 11.53 -8.28 3.88
N PHE A 6 10.57 -8.64 4.73
CA PHE A 6 9.16 -8.48 4.40
C PHE A 6 8.80 -7.01 4.15
N ALA A 7 9.19 -6.10 5.04
CA ALA A 7 8.89 -4.68 4.90
C ALA A 7 9.53 -4.06 3.64
N GLU A 8 10.78 -4.42 3.34
CA GLU A 8 11.47 -4.00 2.12
C GLU A 8 10.76 -4.52 0.86
N ARG A 9 10.43 -5.82 0.81
CA ARG A 9 9.74 -6.42 -0.33
C ARG A 9 8.33 -5.89 -0.51
N LEU A 10 7.64 -5.58 0.58
CA LEU A 10 6.34 -4.93 0.55
C LEU A 10 6.47 -3.53 -0.07
N ALA A 11 7.42 -2.71 0.41
CA ALA A 11 7.67 -1.39 -0.17
C ALA A 11 7.99 -1.46 -1.67
N GLN A 12 8.89 -2.36 -2.08
CA GLN A 12 9.23 -2.60 -3.49
C GLN A 12 8.01 -3.06 -4.32
N SER A 13 7.16 -3.93 -3.76
CA SER A 13 5.97 -4.42 -4.47
C SER A 13 4.91 -3.33 -4.67
N MET A 14 4.90 -2.33 -3.80
CA MET A 14 3.99 -1.18 -3.89
C MET A 14 4.53 -0.08 -4.80
N ALA A 15 5.84 -0.07 -5.09
CA ALA A 15 6.44 0.82 -6.08
C ALA A 15 5.80 0.59 -7.46
N GLY A 16 5.34 1.64 -8.14
CA GLY A 16 4.62 1.50 -9.41
C GLY A 16 3.10 1.31 -9.29
N SER A 17 2.56 1.22 -8.06
CA SER A 17 1.12 1.05 -7.85
C SER A 17 0.32 2.24 -8.37
N ALA A 18 0.80 3.47 -8.12
CA ALA A 18 0.11 4.69 -8.54
C ALA A 18 0.06 4.81 -10.08
N GLU A 19 1.18 4.53 -10.74
CA GLU A 19 1.33 4.48 -12.18
C GLU A 19 0.42 3.41 -12.78
N SER A 20 0.34 2.24 -12.14
CA SER A 20 -0.53 1.16 -12.57
C SER A 20 -2.00 1.54 -12.43
N ILE A 21 -2.41 2.14 -11.30
CA ILE A 21 -3.77 2.64 -11.06
C ILE A 21 -4.14 3.65 -12.15
N LEU A 22 -3.30 4.65 -12.39
CA LEU A 22 -3.55 5.66 -13.41
C LEU A 22 -3.61 5.05 -14.81
N ARG A 23 -2.69 4.16 -15.17
CA ARG A 23 -2.70 3.47 -16.47
C ARG A 23 -4.01 2.72 -16.71
N TYR A 24 -4.55 2.03 -15.70
CA TYR A 24 -5.83 1.33 -15.82
C TYR A 24 -7.03 2.28 -15.84
N ALA A 25 -6.94 3.44 -15.18
CA ALA A 25 -7.97 4.46 -15.23
C ALA A 25 -8.00 5.17 -16.60
N GLU A 26 -6.83 5.43 -17.21
CA GLU A 26 -6.71 6.02 -18.55
C GLU A 26 -7.15 5.07 -19.66
N LYS A 27 -6.79 3.78 -19.54
CA LYS A 27 -7.08 2.75 -20.54
C LYS A 27 -7.81 1.58 -19.88
N PRO A 28 -9.09 1.75 -19.51
CA PRO A 28 -9.84 0.71 -18.82
C PRO A 28 -9.93 -0.56 -19.68
N PRO A 29 -9.44 -1.72 -19.19
CA PRO A 29 -9.39 -2.93 -19.98
C PRO A 29 -10.78 -3.59 -20.15
N GLY A 30 -10.98 -4.25 -21.30
CA GLY A 30 -12.12 -5.14 -21.54
C GLY A 30 -13.27 -4.55 -22.37
N ARG A 31 -14.20 -5.42 -22.78
CA ARG A 31 -15.32 -5.08 -23.70
C ARG A 31 -16.55 -4.47 -23.01
N GLY A 32 -16.55 -4.36 -21.68
CA GLY A 32 -17.68 -3.90 -20.85
C GLY A 32 -17.34 -2.75 -19.92
N VAL A 33 -16.54 -1.78 -20.40
CA VAL A 33 -16.19 -0.58 -19.61
C VAL A 33 -17.46 0.18 -19.26
N THR A 34 -17.73 0.35 -17.96
CA THR A 34 -18.90 1.08 -17.47
C THR A 34 -18.85 2.54 -17.89
N ALA A 35 -20.01 3.20 -17.97
CA ALA A 35 -20.09 4.62 -18.27
C ALA A 35 -19.23 5.47 -17.30
N GLN A 36 -19.22 5.11 -16.02
CA GLN A 36 -18.40 5.77 -15.01
C GLN A 36 -16.89 5.66 -15.28
N ARG A 37 -16.40 4.46 -15.66
CA ARG A 37 -14.99 4.26 -16.00
C ARG A 37 -14.57 5.01 -17.27
N ARG A 38 -15.47 5.10 -18.25
CA ARG A 38 -15.24 5.90 -19.46
C ARG A 38 -15.17 7.39 -19.16
N ALA A 39 -16.12 7.90 -18.38
CA ALA A 39 -16.13 9.30 -17.94
C ALA A 39 -14.86 9.66 -17.16
N LEU A 40 -14.36 8.75 -16.32
CA LEU A 40 -13.09 8.95 -15.63
C LEU A 40 -11.91 9.02 -16.61
N ALA A 41 -11.82 8.10 -17.58
CA ALA A 41 -10.78 8.12 -18.59
C ALA A 41 -10.81 9.42 -19.44
N ASP A 42 -12.01 9.85 -19.85
CA ASP A 42 -12.20 11.08 -20.61
C ASP A 42 -11.79 12.32 -19.79
N TRP A 43 -12.10 12.35 -18.49
CA TRP A 43 -11.64 13.40 -17.58
C TRP A 43 -10.12 13.40 -17.40
N LEU A 44 -9.49 12.24 -17.21
CA LEU A 44 -8.03 12.11 -17.12
C LEU A 44 -7.33 12.61 -18.39
N ALA A 45 -7.93 12.41 -19.56
CA ALA A 45 -7.40 12.89 -20.83
C ALA A 45 -7.34 14.43 -20.93
N THR A 46 -8.06 15.17 -20.07
CA THR A 46 -8.03 16.64 -20.03
C THR A 46 -6.79 17.23 -19.35
N PHE A 47 -6.04 16.42 -18.59
CA PHE A 47 -4.85 16.88 -17.89
C PHE A 47 -3.63 16.93 -18.82
N ASP A 48 -2.87 18.02 -18.71
CA ASP A 48 -1.54 18.16 -19.29
C ASP A 48 -0.49 17.37 -18.48
N ALA A 49 0.78 17.46 -18.89
CA ALA A 49 1.86 16.69 -18.26
C ALA A 49 2.04 17.06 -16.77
N GLU A 50 1.96 18.34 -16.43
CA GLU A 50 2.09 18.79 -15.04
C GLU A 50 0.89 18.32 -14.19
N GLY A 51 -0.32 18.43 -14.71
CA GLY A 51 -1.52 17.95 -14.05
C GLY A 51 -1.48 16.44 -13.80
N ARG A 52 -0.97 15.66 -14.76
CA ARG A 52 -0.77 14.21 -14.61
C ARG A 52 0.26 13.86 -13.55
N GLU A 53 1.36 14.59 -13.48
CA GLU A 53 2.40 14.39 -12.46
C GLU A 53 1.84 14.66 -11.05
N ARG A 54 1.11 15.77 -10.88
CA ARG A 54 0.46 16.07 -9.59
C ARG A 54 -0.57 15.02 -9.19
N LEU A 55 -1.33 14.49 -10.15
CA LEU A 55 -2.27 13.42 -9.89
C LEU A 55 -1.55 12.12 -9.51
N LEU A 56 -0.44 11.80 -10.18
CA LEU A 56 0.39 10.64 -9.84
C LEU A 56 0.91 10.73 -8.41
N GLN A 57 1.40 11.91 -8.00
CA GLN A 57 1.84 12.16 -6.62
C GLN A 57 0.70 11.94 -5.62
N LEU A 58 -0.49 12.52 -5.86
CA LEU A 58 -1.65 12.35 -4.97
C LEU A 58 -2.09 10.88 -4.85
N VAL A 59 -2.11 10.14 -5.95
CA VAL A 59 -2.44 8.70 -5.93
C VAL A 59 -1.35 7.93 -5.18
N GLY A 60 -0.07 8.28 -5.36
CA GLY A 60 1.05 7.71 -4.63
C GLY A 60 0.95 7.93 -3.12
N GLU A 61 0.60 9.14 -2.68
CA GLU A 61 0.33 9.46 -1.28
C GLU A 61 -0.83 8.63 -0.72
N GLY A 62 -1.90 8.44 -1.49
CA GLY A 62 -3.03 7.60 -1.11
C GLY A 62 -2.65 6.12 -0.94
N VAL A 63 -1.86 5.57 -1.85
CA VAL A 63 -1.34 4.19 -1.76
C VAL A 63 -0.48 4.04 -0.51
N HIS A 64 0.48 4.95 -0.32
CA HIS A 64 1.37 4.95 0.85
C HIS A 64 0.57 5.03 2.15
N ALA A 65 -0.36 5.99 2.26
CA ALA A 65 -1.19 6.18 3.45
C ALA A 65 -2.05 4.95 3.77
N GLY A 66 -2.57 4.26 2.76
CA GLY A 66 -3.34 3.02 2.93
C GLY A 66 -2.51 1.88 3.48
N VAL A 67 -1.33 1.63 2.90
CA VAL A 67 -0.42 0.56 3.35
C VAL A 67 0.13 0.88 4.74
N PHE A 68 0.72 2.06 4.92
CA PHE A 68 1.25 2.53 6.21
C PHE A 68 0.18 2.46 7.30
N GLY A 69 -1.03 2.95 7.01
CA GLY A 69 -2.12 2.93 7.96
C GLY A 69 -2.57 1.52 8.38
N THR A 70 -2.51 0.55 7.46
CA THR A 70 -2.79 -0.87 7.76
C THR A 70 -1.69 -1.45 8.65
N LEU A 71 -0.43 -1.15 8.37
CA LEU A 71 0.70 -1.58 9.20
C LEU A 71 0.61 -0.97 10.62
N CYS A 72 0.17 0.28 10.77
CA CYS A 72 -0.09 0.87 12.09
C CYS A 72 -1.13 0.10 12.92
N VAL A 73 -2.12 -0.53 12.27
CA VAL A 73 -3.10 -1.39 12.96
C VAL A 73 -2.46 -2.69 13.42
N LEU A 74 -1.65 -3.31 12.55
CA LEU A 74 -0.88 -4.51 12.88
C LEU A 74 0.15 -4.25 13.98
N ASP A 75 0.76 -3.06 14.03
CA ASP A 75 1.70 -2.66 15.08
C ASP A 75 1.00 -2.13 16.35
N HIS A 76 -0.34 -2.20 16.41
CA HIS A 76 -1.16 -1.78 17.56
C HIS A 76 -1.06 -0.30 17.95
N VAL A 77 -0.47 0.53 17.08
CA VAL A 77 -0.39 2.00 17.26
C VAL A 77 -1.63 2.72 16.68
N ARG A 78 -2.52 1.99 16.00
CA ARG A 78 -3.82 2.47 15.53
C ARG A 78 -4.90 1.45 15.86
N ALA A 79 -5.89 1.86 16.66
CA ALA A 79 -7.05 1.03 16.96
C ALA A 79 -8.08 1.06 15.83
N VAL A 80 -8.75 -0.09 15.61
CA VAL A 80 -9.91 -0.22 14.70
C VAL A 80 -11.18 -0.64 15.45
N GLU A 81 -11.06 -0.90 16.75
CA GLU A 81 -12.15 -1.30 17.63
C GLU A 81 -12.56 -0.12 18.52
N ASP A 82 -13.87 0.11 18.64
CA ASP A 82 -14.46 1.16 19.50
C ASP A 82 -14.72 0.65 20.94
N ALA A 83 -13.95 -0.33 21.41
CA ALA A 83 -14.12 -0.96 22.72
C ALA A 83 -12.99 -0.60 23.71
N GLU A 84 -13.31 -0.65 25.01
CA GLU A 84 -12.31 -0.49 26.10
C GLU A 84 -11.27 -1.62 26.08
N GLU A 85 -11.70 -2.85 25.81
CA GLU A 85 -10.82 -3.99 25.55
C GLU A 85 -10.54 -4.11 24.05
N ARG A 86 -9.26 -4.17 23.68
CA ARG A 86 -8.81 -4.26 22.29
C ARG A 86 -8.14 -5.60 22.04
N GLY A 87 -8.42 -6.19 20.89
CA GLY A 87 -7.74 -7.38 20.41
C GLY A 87 -6.35 -7.09 19.85
N THR A 88 -5.62 -8.17 19.57
CA THR A 88 -4.29 -8.14 18.94
C THR A 88 -4.38 -8.79 17.57
N PHE A 89 -3.89 -8.10 16.54
CA PHE A 89 -3.72 -8.64 15.20
C PHE A 89 -2.29 -9.15 15.01
N THR A 90 -2.11 -10.41 14.64
CA THR A 90 -0.78 -10.99 14.38
C THR A 90 -0.64 -11.35 12.90
N LEU A 91 0.42 -10.86 12.29
CA LEU A 91 0.90 -11.24 10.97
C LEU A 91 2.04 -12.24 11.12
N SER A 92 1.90 -13.41 10.49
CA SER A 92 2.94 -14.43 10.46
C SER A 92 3.25 -14.90 9.03
N HIS A 93 4.47 -15.34 8.81
CA HIS A 93 4.91 -15.98 7.59
C HIS A 93 5.26 -17.44 7.87
N THR A 94 4.55 -18.36 7.23
CA THR A 94 4.87 -19.79 7.23
C THR A 94 5.65 -20.16 5.98
N SER A 95 6.85 -20.71 6.16
CA SER A 95 7.70 -21.18 5.06
C SER A 95 7.13 -22.44 4.40
N PRO A 96 7.56 -22.80 3.17
CA PRO A 96 7.19 -24.07 2.54
C PRO A 96 7.58 -25.30 3.36
N ALA A 97 8.57 -25.19 4.26
CA ALA A 97 8.97 -26.26 5.17
C ALA A 97 8.11 -26.34 6.45
N GLY A 98 7.16 -25.41 6.64
CA GLY A 98 6.24 -25.36 7.78
C GLY A 98 6.68 -24.46 8.94
N GLU A 99 7.88 -23.89 8.89
CA GLU A 99 8.36 -22.97 9.94
C GLU A 99 7.59 -21.65 9.90
N THR A 100 7.10 -21.20 11.06
CA THR A 100 6.30 -19.97 11.17
C THR A 100 7.04 -18.92 11.98
N VAL A 101 7.14 -17.70 11.43
CA VAL A 101 7.74 -16.53 12.09
C VAL A 101 6.69 -15.42 12.19
N VAL A 102 6.60 -14.77 13.35
CA VAL A 102 5.76 -13.58 13.55
C VAL A 102 6.49 -12.34 13.03
N LEU A 103 5.81 -11.57 12.18
CA LEU A 103 6.39 -10.40 11.50
C LEU A 103 6.13 -9.08 12.22
N ASN A 104 5.12 -9.01 13.10
CA ASN A 104 4.82 -7.86 13.96
C ASN A 104 4.85 -8.26 15.44
N PRO A 105 6.01 -8.70 15.97
CA PRO A 105 6.11 -8.98 17.40
C PRO A 105 5.93 -7.70 18.23
N ASP A 106 5.47 -7.81 19.48
CA ASP A 106 5.26 -6.68 20.40
C ASP A 106 6.56 -5.90 20.75
N SER A 107 7.71 -6.33 20.25
CA SER A 107 9.01 -5.74 20.55
C SER A 107 9.90 -5.58 19.32
N GLY A 108 10.79 -4.59 19.37
CA GLY A 108 11.67 -4.22 18.26
C GLY A 108 11.05 -3.16 17.36
N GLU A 109 11.64 -2.99 16.17
CA GLU A 109 11.18 -2.00 15.20
C GLU A 109 9.81 -2.37 14.60
N MET A 110 8.94 -1.36 14.45
CA MET A 110 7.57 -1.51 13.98
C MET A 110 7.51 -1.65 12.45
N LEU A 111 6.54 -2.41 11.93
CA LEU A 111 6.40 -2.61 10.49
C LEU A 111 6.14 -1.31 9.72
N HIS A 112 5.32 -0.40 10.27
CA HIS A 112 5.02 0.88 9.62
C HIS A 112 6.25 1.78 9.50
N ASP A 113 7.15 1.76 10.48
CA ASP A 113 8.41 2.50 10.45
C ASP A 113 9.37 1.91 9.41
N LEU A 114 9.53 0.58 9.41
CA LEU A 114 10.33 -0.12 8.39
C LEU A 114 9.80 0.15 6.97
N TYR A 115 8.49 0.06 6.77
CA TYR A 115 7.86 0.37 5.49
C TYR A 115 8.07 1.82 5.07
N ASN A 116 7.92 2.78 5.99
CA ASN A 116 8.16 4.19 5.71
C ASN A 116 9.64 4.45 5.36
N HIS A 117 10.58 3.76 6.01
CA HIS A 117 12.00 3.82 5.67
C HIS A 117 12.28 3.30 4.24
N PHE A 118 11.82 2.11 3.89
CA PHE A 118 12.08 1.50 2.58
C PHE A 118 11.30 2.13 1.41
N SER A 119 10.09 2.63 1.66
CA SER A 119 9.28 3.31 0.63
C SER A 119 9.92 4.61 0.15
N ARG A 120 10.59 5.33 1.04
CA ARG A 120 11.36 6.55 0.68
C ARG A 120 12.59 6.24 -0.17
N GLN A 121 13.20 5.07 0.02
CA GLN A 121 14.36 4.63 -0.78
C GLN A 121 13.94 4.07 -2.14
N SER A 122 12.75 3.48 -2.23
CA SER A 122 12.21 2.98 -3.50
C SER A 122 11.67 4.10 -4.41
N ALA A 123 11.54 5.33 -3.88
CA ALA A 123 11.07 6.51 -4.60
C ALA A 123 12.18 7.32 -5.28
N THR A 124 13.45 6.94 -5.09
CA THR A 124 14.63 7.51 -5.77
C THR A 124 15.12 6.59 -6.88
#